data_AF-A0A7H8L026-F1
#
_entry.id   AF-A0A7H8L026-F1
#
_cell.length_a   1.000
_cell.length_b   1.000
_cell.length_c   1.000
_cell.angle_alpha   90.00
_cell.angle_beta   90.00
_cell.angle_gamma   90.00
#
_symmetry.space_group_name_H-M   'P 1'
#
loop_
_entity.id
_entity.type
_entity.pdbx_description
1 polymer ?
#
loop_
_entity_poly.entity_id
_entity_poly.type
_entity_poly.pdbx_seq_one_letter_code
_entity_poly.pdbx_strand_id
1 'polypeptide(L)'
;MDAVESGHTEAVQRYRLGRVTAEVREVDGRRVLRIGDWSTVVDDRTEIRHENGRFLLSQRIVVVQPGRPAFVHRYRLPWGKQLGPFWQVTYDYWDAEADDEGLPLVEFLGGTSNWR
;
A
#
# COMPACT_ATOMS: atom_id res chain seq x y z
N MET A 1 -11.02 -39.24 -19.30
CA MET A 1 -11.22 -38.51 -18.04
C MET A 1 -9.87 -37.94 -17.70
N ASP A 2 -9.60 -36.71 -18.12
CA ASP A 2 -8.40 -35.99 -17.71
C ASP A 2 -8.86 -34.59 -17.37
N ALA A 3 -8.96 -34.34 -16.06
CA ALA A 3 -9.17 -33.03 -15.51
C ALA A 3 -7.86 -32.26 -15.71
N VAL A 4 -7.84 -31.37 -16.69
CA VAL A 4 -6.83 -30.34 -16.80
C VAL A 4 -6.98 -29.47 -15.55
N GLU A 5 -6.04 -29.61 -14.61
CA GLU A 5 -5.89 -28.70 -13.48
C GLU A 5 -5.71 -27.29 -14.03
N SER A 6 -6.81 -26.54 -14.05
CA SER A 6 -6.80 -25.10 -14.23
C SER A 6 -5.97 -24.51 -13.11
N GLY A 7 -4.69 -24.24 -13.38
CA GLY A 7 -3.85 -23.44 -12.50
C GLY A 7 -4.52 -22.10 -12.29
N HIS A 8 -5.18 -21.94 -11.13
CA HIS A 8 -5.70 -20.66 -10.69
C HIS A 8 -4.51 -19.70 -10.67
N THR A 9 -4.47 -18.82 -11.66
CA THR A 9 -3.52 -17.72 -11.65
C THR A 9 -4.04 -16.75 -10.61
N GLU A 10 -3.58 -16.89 -9.36
CA GLU A 10 -3.89 -15.97 -8.27
C GLU A 10 -3.57 -14.54 -8.75
N ALA A 11 -4.60 -13.69 -8.87
CA ALA A 11 -4.39 -12.32 -9.30
C ALA A 11 -3.51 -11.61 -8.26
N VAL A 12 -2.30 -11.21 -8.67
CA VAL A 12 -1.37 -10.47 -7.82
C VAL A 12 -1.46 -8.99 -8.19
N GLN A 13 -1.98 -8.18 -7.27
CA GLN A 13 -1.94 -6.73 -7.41
C GLN A 13 -0.67 -6.19 -6.75
N ARG A 14 0.03 -5.29 -7.45
CA ARG A 14 1.32 -4.75 -7.02
C ARG A 14 1.24 -3.24 -6.88
N TYR A 15 1.85 -2.75 -5.81
CA TYR A 15 1.90 -1.33 -5.48
C TYR A 15 3.33 -0.95 -5.08
N ARG A 16 3.75 0.27 -5.39
CA ARG A 16 5.10 0.77 -5.16
C ARG A 16 5.16 1.72 -3.96
N LEU A 17 5.61 1.20 -2.83
CA LEU A 17 5.87 1.96 -1.62
C LEU A 17 7.32 2.48 -1.64
N GLY A 18 7.55 3.54 -2.41
CA GLY A 18 8.89 4.09 -2.66
C GLY A 18 9.79 3.11 -3.42
N ARG A 19 10.73 2.45 -2.73
CA ARG A 19 11.63 1.43 -3.31
C ARG A 19 11.17 0.00 -3.07
N VAL A 20 10.12 -0.20 -2.26
CA VAL A 20 9.60 -1.51 -1.90
C VAL A 20 8.34 -1.79 -2.68
N THR A 21 8.20 -3.02 -3.18
CA THR A 21 6.95 -3.49 -3.77
C THR A 21 6.09 -4.08 -2.67
N ALA A 22 4.86 -3.58 -2.55
CA ALA A 22 3.79 -4.22 -1.84
C ALA A 22 3.01 -5.11 -2.82
N GLU A 23 2.65 -6.31 -2.38
CA GLU A 23 1.87 -7.26 -3.16
C GLU A 23 0.63 -7.67 -2.37
N VAL A 24 -0.50 -7.70 -3.05
CA VAL A 24 -1.73 -8.28 -2.53
C VAL A 24 -2.09 -9.47 -3.39
N ARG A 25 -2.30 -10.62 -2.75
CA ARG A 25 -2.66 -11.88 -3.41
C ARG A 25 -3.86 -12.49 -2.73
N GLU A 26 -4.67 -13.22 -3.48
CA GLU A 26 -5.69 -14.10 -2.92
C GLU A 26 -5.14 -15.53 -2.89
N VAL A 27 -5.05 -16.10 -1.69
CA VAL A 27 -4.58 -17.46 -1.44
C VAL A 27 -5.64 -18.17 -0.61
N ASP A 28 -6.21 -19.27 -1.12
CA ASP A 28 -7.28 -20.03 -0.46
C ASP A 28 -8.47 -19.16 0.00
N GLY A 29 -8.86 -18.18 -0.83
CA GLY A 29 -9.93 -17.22 -0.51
C GLY A 29 -9.56 -16.20 0.57
N ARG A 30 -8.29 -16.11 0.96
CA ARG A 30 -7.77 -15.14 1.92
C ARG A 30 -6.90 -14.12 1.21
N ARG A 31 -7.10 -12.85 1.56
CA ARG A 31 -6.25 -11.77 1.07
C ARG A 31 -4.96 -11.72 1.88
N VAL A 32 -3.82 -11.81 1.22
CA VAL A 32 -2.50 -11.74 1.85
C VAL A 32 -1.79 -10.48 1.35
N LEU A 33 -1.44 -9.59 2.27
CA LEU A 33 -0.61 -8.43 2.01
C LEU A 33 0.85 -8.79 2.31
N ARG A 34 1.75 -8.50 1.38
CA ARG A 34 3.19 -8.58 1.56
C ARG A 34 3.82 -7.21 1.32
N ILE A 35 4.73 -6.79 2.20
CA ILE A 35 5.55 -5.58 2.06
C ILE A 35 7.00 -5.95 2.38
N GLY A 36 7.85 -6.05 1.37
CA GLY A 36 9.22 -6.54 1.54
C GLY A 36 9.23 -7.99 2.04
N ASP A 37 9.81 -8.23 3.22
CA ASP A 37 9.88 -9.54 3.87
C ASP A 37 8.74 -9.79 4.88
N TRP A 38 7.92 -8.77 5.14
CA TRP A 38 6.78 -8.88 6.04
C TRP A 38 5.52 -9.26 5.26
N SER A 39 4.70 -10.14 5.82
CA SER A 39 3.37 -10.45 5.28
C SER A 39 2.35 -10.71 6.37
N THR A 40 1.08 -10.49 6.04
CA THR A 40 -0.05 -10.86 6.89
C THR A 40 -1.29 -11.17 6.06
N VAL A 41 -2.21 -11.93 6.65
CA VAL A 41 -3.58 -12.07 6.15
C VAL A 41 -4.35 -10.80 6.50
N VAL A 42 -5.09 -10.25 5.54
CA VAL A 42 -5.97 -9.09 5.72
C VAL A 42 -7.41 -9.61 5.81
N ASP A 43 -8.05 -9.36 6.94
CA ASP A 43 -9.43 -9.72 7.25
C ASP A 43 -10.23 -8.51 7.75
N ASP A 44 -11.49 -8.74 8.14
CA ASP A 44 -12.41 -7.72 8.68
C ASP A 44 -11.93 -7.04 9.98
N ARG A 45 -10.95 -7.64 10.65
CA ARG A 45 -10.36 -7.13 11.90
C ARG A 45 -9.04 -6.41 11.66
N THR A 46 -8.54 -6.43 10.43
CA THR A 46 -7.28 -5.83 10.05
C THR A 46 -7.51 -4.38 9.66
N GLU A 47 -6.97 -3.46 10.46
CA GLU A 47 -7.02 -2.04 10.14
C GLU A 47 -5.76 -1.64 9.39
N ILE A 48 -5.95 -0.96 8.26
CA ILE A 48 -4.86 -0.47 7.41
C ILE A 48 -5.01 1.03 7.27
N ARG A 49 -3.93 1.76 7.58
CA ARG A 49 -3.89 3.21 7.53
C ARG A 49 -2.77 3.71 6.64
N HIS A 50 -3.09 4.67 5.79
CA HIS A 50 -2.11 5.52 5.12
C HIS A 50 -1.94 6.80 5.95
N GLU A 51 -0.72 7.06 6.43
CA GLU A 51 -0.41 8.23 7.24
C GLU A 51 0.72 9.08 6.65
N ASN A 52 0.45 10.38 6.52
CA ASN A 52 1.46 11.41 6.35
C ASN A 52 2.34 11.48 7.62
N GLY A 53 3.65 11.35 7.45
CA GLY A 53 4.61 11.54 8.53
C GLY A 53 4.75 13.01 8.94
N ARG A 54 5.34 13.25 10.12
CA ARG A 54 5.54 14.59 10.72
C ARG A 54 6.30 15.58 9.80
N PHE A 55 7.05 15.07 8.83
CA PHE A 55 7.65 15.85 7.76
C PHE A 55 6.97 15.38 6.47
N LEU A 56 6.43 16.31 5.67
CA LEU A 56 5.69 16.10 4.40
C LEU A 56 6.42 15.24 3.33
N LEU A 57 7.59 14.70 3.68
CA LEU A 57 8.48 13.91 2.83
C LEU A 57 8.51 12.43 3.21
N SER A 58 7.75 11.99 4.23
CA SER A 58 7.70 10.59 4.64
C SER A 58 6.27 10.10 4.72
N GLN A 59 5.99 8.98 4.07
CA GLN A 59 4.70 8.31 4.06
C GLN A 59 4.77 7.02 4.88
N ARG A 60 3.63 6.57 5.38
CA ARG A 60 3.55 5.39 6.25
C ARG A 60 2.33 4.56 5.92
N ILE A 61 2.55 3.25 5.80
CA ILE A 61 1.49 2.25 5.91
C ILE A 61 1.54 1.66 7.31
N VAL A 62 0.44 1.75 8.04
CA VAL A 62 0.27 1.15 9.37
C VAL A 62 -0.74 0.02 9.25
N VAL A 63 -0.36 -1.17 9.68
CA VAL A 63 -1.25 -2.34 9.74
C VAL A 63 -1.43 -2.76 11.20
N VAL A 64 -2.68 -2.76 11.67
CA VAL A 64 -3.05 -3.11 13.03
C VAL A 64 -3.96 -4.33 13.01
N GLN A 65 -3.62 -5.33 13.83
CA GLN A 65 -4.42 -6.55 14.00
C GLN A 65 -4.58 -6.85 15.49
N PRO A 66 -5.73 -7.38 15.93
CA PRO A 66 -5.91 -7.81 17.30
C PRO A 66 -4.85 -8.85 17.72
N GLY A 67 -4.22 -8.63 18.87
CA GLY A 67 -3.25 -9.57 19.44
C GLY A 67 -1.88 -9.59 18.75
N ARG A 68 -1.60 -8.65 17.83
CA ARG A 68 -0.29 -8.52 17.18
C ARG A 68 0.26 -7.10 17.35
N PRO A 69 1.59 -6.93 17.47
CA PRO A 69 2.21 -5.62 17.35
C PRO A 69 1.85 -4.98 16.01
N ALA A 70 1.55 -3.68 16.02
CA ALA A 70 1.31 -2.94 14.79
C ALA A 70 2.56 -2.99 13.89
N PHE A 71 2.35 -3.28 12.61
CA PHE A 71 3.39 -3.16 11.60
C PHE A 71 3.36 -1.76 11.00
N VAL A 72 4.54 -1.15 10.84
CA VAL A 72 4.66 0.19 10.25
C VAL A 72 5.73 0.15 9.17
N HIS A 73 5.31 0.34 7.92
CA HIS A 73 6.22 0.54 6.81
C HIS A 73 6.36 2.04 6.52
N ARG A 74 7.58 2.57 6.60
CA ARG A 74 7.87 3.96 6.25
C ARG A 74 8.53 4.01 4.89
N TYR A 75 8.04 4.87 4.01
CA TYR A 75 8.61 5.07 2.69
C TYR A 75 8.68 6.56 2.33
N ARG A 76 9.40 6.84 1.26
CA ARG A 76 9.56 8.17 0.70
C ARG A 76 9.18 8.11 -0.76
N LEU A 77 8.43 9.10 -1.22
CA LEU A 77 8.22 9.32 -2.64
C LEU A 77 9.56 9.69 -3.31
N PRO A 78 9.76 9.34 -4.59
CA PRO A 78 10.90 9.80 -5.38
C PRO A 78 11.16 11.30 -5.23
N TRP A 79 12.42 11.71 -5.21
CA TRP A 79 12.84 13.10 -4.94
C TRP A 79 12.18 14.15 -5.86
N GLY A 80 12.00 13.82 -7.15
CA GLY A 80 11.28 14.70 -8.09
C GLY A 80 9.82 14.95 -7.70
N LYS A 81 9.16 13.96 -7.09
CA LYS A 81 7.78 14.05 -6.58
C LYS A 81 7.71 14.76 -5.22
N GLN A 82 8.78 14.69 -4.42
CA GLN A 82 8.91 15.42 -3.16
C GLN A 82 9.08 16.94 -3.33
N LEU A 83 9.69 17.36 -4.44
CA LEU A 83 9.97 18.75 -4.73
C LEU A 83 8.93 19.42 -5.64
N GLY A 84 7.98 18.66 -6.20
CA GLY A 84 6.86 19.19 -7.00
C GLY A 84 6.18 20.42 -6.39
N PRO A 85 5.80 20.38 -5.10
CA PRO A 85 5.18 21.52 -4.41
C PRO A 85 6.07 22.78 -4.31
N PHE A 86 7.40 22.62 -4.45
CA PHE A 86 8.38 23.70 -4.33
C PHE A 86 8.89 24.19 -5.69
N TRP A 87 8.71 23.42 -6.77
CA TRP A 87 9.31 23.69 -8.09
C TRP A 87 8.31 24.15 -9.16
N GLN A 88 7.02 23.90 -8.98
CA GLN A 88 5.99 24.42 -9.88
C GLN A 88 4.83 24.98 -9.07
N VAL A 89 4.42 26.20 -9.39
CA VAL A 89 3.13 26.80 -8.98
C VAL A 89 1.93 25.97 -9.47
N THR A 90 2.18 24.98 -10.34
CA THR A 90 1.20 24.12 -11.02
C THR A 90 1.38 22.61 -10.77
N TYR A 91 2.31 22.16 -9.90
CA TYR A 91 2.29 20.75 -9.47
C TYR A 91 1.14 20.61 -8.48
N ASP A 92 -0.04 20.35 -9.02
CA ASP A 92 -1.26 20.38 -8.26
C ASP A 92 -1.32 19.15 -7.33
N TYR A 93 -2.00 19.33 -6.21
CA TYR A 93 -2.17 18.32 -5.16
C TYR A 93 -2.59 16.92 -5.70
N TRP A 94 -3.36 16.92 -6.79
CA TRP A 94 -3.85 15.74 -7.51
C TRP A 94 -2.74 14.90 -8.17
N ASP A 95 -1.67 15.52 -8.67
CA ASP A 95 -0.57 14.81 -9.32
C ASP A 95 0.30 14.07 -8.29
N ALA A 96 0.45 14.62 -7.08
CA ALA A 96 1.15 13.97 -5.98
C ALA A 96 0.36 12.81 -5.37
N GLU A 97 -0.97 12.92 -5.34
CA GLU A 97 -1.90 11.85 -4.91
C GLU A 97 -1.92 10.68 -5.91
N ALA A 98 -2.00 10.98 -7.21
CA ALA A 98 -1.94 9.97 -8.27
C ALA A 98 -0.61 9.20 -8.31
N ASP A 99 0.43 9.80 -7.74
CA ASP A 99 1.80 9.30 -7.75
C ASP A 99 2.20 8.46 -6.51
N ASP A 100 1.34 8.41 -5.48
CA ASP A 100 1.54 7.61 -4.26
C ASP A 100 0.71 6.33 -4.33
N GLU A 101 1.33 5.23 -4.77
CA GLU A 101 0.67 3.93 -4.84
C GLU A 101 0.28 3.34 -3.46
N GLY A 102 0.66 3.98 -2.35
CA GLY A 102 0.15 3.65 -1.02
C GLY A 102 -1.32 4.01 -0.82
N LEU A 103 -1.82 5.06 -1.47
CA LEU A 103 -3.24 5.43 -1.40
C LEU A 103 -4.16 4.39 -2.06
N PRO A 104 -3.97 4.01 -3.34
CA PRO A 104 -4.81 2.98 -3.96
C PRO A 104 -4.59 1.59 -3.34
N LEU A 105 -3.42 1.31 -2.74
CA LEU A 105 -3.22 0.10 -1.93
C LEU A 105 -4.16 0.08 -0.73
N VAL A 106 -4.20 1.16 0.04
CA VAL A 106 -5.01 1.23 1.26
C VAL A 106 -6.50 1.24 0.92
N GLU A 107 -6.91 1.95 -0.13
CA GLU A 107 -8.29 1.92 -0.64
C GLU A 107 -8.69 0.50 -1.06
N PHE A 108 -7.85 -0.19 -1.84
CA PHE A 108 -8.12 -1.57 -2.27
C PHE A 108 -8.30 -2.55 -1.11
N LEU A 109 -7.61 -2.30 0.01
CA LEU A 109 -7.70 -3.10 1.22
C LEU A 109 -8.82 -2.65 2.18
N GLY A 110 -9.62 -1.64 1.82
CA GLY A 110 -10.69 -1.10 2.67
C GLY A 110 -10.18 -0.33 3.88
N GLY A 111 -8.95 0.18 3.82
CA GLY A 111 -8.33 0.97 4.88
C GLY A 111 -8.71 2.45 4.84
N THR A 112 -8.01 3.25 5.65
CA THR A 112 -8.25 4.69 5.77
C THR A 112 -6.99 5.51 5.48
N SER A 113 -7.16 6.73 4.96
CA SER A 113 -6.05 7.65 4.71
C SER A 113 -6.26 8.96 5.46
N ASN A 114 -5.19 9.52 6.01
CA ASN A 114 -5.18 10.88 6.54
C ASN A 114 -4.60 11.91 5.57
N TRP A 115 -4.45 11.53 4.29
CA TRP A 115 -4.05 12.43 3.22
C TRP A 115 -5.04 13.61 3.12
N ARG A 116 -4.53 14.84 3.14
CA ARG A 116 -5.29 16.08 3.27
C ARG A 116 -4.57 17.22 2.58
#